data_AF-A0A803JTN5-F1
#
_entry.id   AF-A0A803JTN5-F1
#
_cell.length_a   1.000
_cell.length_b   1.000
_cell.length_c   1.000
_cell.angle_alpha   90.00
_cell.angle_beta   90.00
_cell.angle_gamma   90.00
#
_symmetry.space_group_name_H-M   'P 1'
#
loop_
_entity.id
_entity.type
_entity.pdbx_description
1 polymer ?
#
loop_
_entity_poly.entity_id
_entity_poly.type
_entity_poly.pdbx_seq_one_letter_code
_entity_poly.pdbx_strand_id
1 'polypeptide(L)'
;MVRHIVYKWRKFSAAATLPRSGHPVKVTARAQRRMLNEVKKNPRVSAKDLQKCLASANIPVSKSTIRKTLNKNGFHGRIPQRKPLLSKKNIAADLKFAKENLDVPQQYWQNILWIDETINYS
;
A
#
# COMPACT_ATOMS: atom_id res chain seq x y z
N MET A 1 8.07 -42.45 -22.24
CA MET A 1 7.18 -41.67 -21.34
C MET A 1 6.86 -42.38 -20.02
N VAL A 2 6.40 -43.64 -20.02
CA VAL A 2 5.91 -44.35 -18.81
C VAL A 2 6.94 -44.44 -17.66
N ARG A 3 8.21 -44.77 -17.94
CA ARG A 3 9.28 -44.85 -16.92
C ARG A 3 9.49 -43.54 -16.14
N HIS A 4 9.36 -42.39 -16.82
CA HIS A 4 9.56 -41.07 -16.21
C HIS A 4 8.42 -40.71 -15.25
N ILE A 5 7.20 -41.16 -15.57
CA ILE A 5 6.01 -40.98 -14.72
C ILE A 5 6.14 -41.83 -13.44
N VAL A 6 6.57 -43.09 -13.57
CA VAL A 6 6.80 -43.99 -12.42
C VAL A 6 7.89 -43.44 -11.49
N TYR A 7 9.01 -42.95 -12.02
CA TYR A 7 10.07 -42.31 -11.23
C TYR A 7 9.55 -41.08 -10.47
N LYS A 8 8.82 -40.19 -11.17
CA LYS A 8 8.27 -38.97 -10.59
C LYS A 8 7.26 -39.27 -9.47
N TRP A 9 6.39 -40.25 -9.68
CA TRP A 9 5.42 -40.67 -8.68
C TRP A 9 6.11 -41.27 -7.45
N ARG A 10 7.13 -42.13 -7.63
CA ARG A 10 7.93 -42.66 -6.52
C ARG A 10 8.68 -41.59 -5.71
N LYS A 11 9.13 -40.52 -6.36
CA LYS A 11 9.96 -39.48 -5.72
C LYS A 11 9.17 -38.35 -5.07
N PHE A 12 8.07 -37.93 -5.70
CA PHE A 12 7.31 -36.74 -5.29
C PHE A 12 5.84 -37.04 -4.94
N SER A 13 5.42 -38.32 -5.02
CA SER A 13 4.04 -38.75 -4.77
C SER A 13 3.00 -37.97 -5.57
N ALA A 14 3.38 -37.44 -6.73
CA ALA A 14 2.56 -36.53 -7.54
C ALA A 14 2.58 -36.93 -9.02
N ALA A 15 1.39 -37.21 -9.56
CA ALA A 15 1.21 -37.44 -11.00
C ALA A 15 1.18 -36.10 -11.78
N ALA A 16 0.57 -35.06 -11.20
CA ALA A 16 0.47 -33.72 -11.78
C ALA A 16 1.84 -33.03 -11.94
N THR A 17 1.98 -32.16 -12.93
CA THR A 17 3.22 -31.40 -13.16
C THR A 17 3.45 -30.39 -12.03
N LEU A 18 4.60 -30.49 -11.37
CA LEU A 18 5.00 -29.55 -10.31
C LEU A 18 5.31 -28.16 -10.91
N PRO A 19 5.03 -27.07 -10.17
CA PRO A 19 5.43 -25.74 -10.60
C PRO A 19 6.95 -25.66 -10.73
N ARG A 20 7.44 -24.97 -11.77
CA ARG A 20 8.87 -24.75 -11.96
C ARG A 20 9.39 -23.76 -10.91
N SER A 21 10.66 -23.90 -10.52
CA SER A 21 11.34 -23.03 -9.54
C SER A 21 11.38 -21.54 -9.93
N GLY A 22 11.18 -21.22 -11.22
CA GLY A 22 11.21 -19.86 -11.74
C GLY A 22 12.63 -19.28 -11.81
N HIS A 23 12.71 -18.02 -12.25
CA HIS A 23 13.97 -17.27 -12.34
C HIS A 23 14.30 -16.61 -10.98
N PRO A 24 15.57 -16.60 -10.54
CA PRO A 24 15.96 -15.93 -9.30
C PRO A 24 15.62 -14.44 -9.32
N VAL A 25 15.13 -13.92 -8.19
CA VAL A 25 14.74 -12.51 -8.06
C VAL A 25 15.99 -11.64 -7.91
N LYS A 26 16.11 -10.57 -8.71
CA LYS A 26 17.25 -9.64 -8.66
C LYS A 26 17.33 -8.83 -7.35
N VAL A 27 16.19 -8.61 -6.68
CA VAL A 27 16.11 -7.89 -5.42
C VAL A 27 16.25 -8.89 -4.27
N THR A 28 17.28 -8.74 -3.45
CA THR A 28 17.45 -9.57 -2.26
C THR A 28 16.35 -9.29 -1.23
N ALA A 29 16.00 -10.27 -0.40
CA ALA A 29 14.97 -10.10 0.64
C ALA A 29 15.28 -8.93 1.59
N ARG A 30 16.57 -8.73 1.92
CA ARG A 30 17.05 -7.60 2.73
C ARG A 30 16.81 -6.26 2.03
N ALA A 31 17.15 -6.16 0.75
CA ALA A 31 16.98 -4.95 -0.03
C ALA A 31 15.50 -4.60 -0.23
N GLN A 32 14.66 -5.61 -0.49
CA GLN A 32 13.20 -5.43 -0.56
C GLN A 32 12.67 -4.89 0.77
N ARG A 33 13.05 -5.47 1.91
CA ARG A 33 12.59 -5.00 3.23
C ARG A 33 13.02 -3.55 3.51
N ARG A 34 14.28 -3.20 3.19
CA ARG A 34 14.77 -1.83 3.32
C ARG A 34 13.95 -0.86 2.48
N MET A 35 13.72 -1.19 1.22
CA MET A 35 12.92 -0.40 0.29
C MET A 35 11.48 -0.19 0.81
N LEU A 36 10.82 -1.25 1.27
CA LEU A 36 9.45 -1.16 1.80
C LEU A 36 9.37 -0.31 3.08
N ASN A 37 10.37 -0.43 3.97
CA ASN A 37 10.43 0.40 5.17
C ASN A 37 10.61 1.89 4.82
N GLU A 38 11.41 2.22 3.81
CA GLU A 38 11.58 3.61 3.36
C GLU A 38 10.28 4.17 2.77
N VAL A 39 9.56 3.39 1.96
CA VAL A 39 8.24 3.82 1.45
C VAL A 39 7.22 3.98 2.57
N LYS A 40 7.27 3.13 3.60
CA LYS A 40 6.37 3.24 4.77
C LYS A 40 6.65 4.50 5.60
N LYS A 41 7.92 4.89 5.75
CA LYS A 41 8.31 6.13 6.45
C LYS A 41 7.92 7.37 5.65
N ASN A 42 8.16 7.36 4.34
CA ASN A 42 7.85 8.46 3.44
C ASN A 42 7.13 7.94 2.18
N PRO A 43 5.79 8.00 2.16
CA PRO A 43 5.00 7.55 1.02
C PRO A 43 5.23 8.33 -0.28
N ARG A 44 5.92 9.48 -0.22
CA ARG A 44 6.24 10.32 -1.39
C ARG A 44 7.56 9.97 -2.07
N VAL A 45 8.30 8.99 -1.56
CA VAL A 45 9.59 8.58 -2.15
C VAL A 45 9.38 8.06 -3.57
N SER A 46 10.17 8.58 -4.51
CA SER A 46 10.05 8.19 -5.91
C SER A 46 10.78 6.86 -6.18
N ALA A 47 10.33 6.14 -7.21
CA ALA A 47 11.05 4.96 -7.69
C ALA A 47 12.49 5.27 -8.15
N LYS A 48 12.78 6.52 -8.54
CA LYS A 48 14.14 6.97 -8.92
C LYS A 48 15.05 7.06 -7.69
N ASP A 49 14.52 7.55 -6.58
CA ASP A 49 15.29 7.67 -5.33
C ASP A 49 15.56 6.29 -4.74
N LEU A 50 14.56 5.40 -4.75
CA LEU A 50 14.75 3.99 -4.38
C LEU A 50 15.80 3.30 -5.26
N GLN A 51 15.81 3.61 -6.56
CA GLN A 51 16.82 3.07 -7.48
C GLN A 51 18.23 3.52 -7.10
N LYS A 52 18.43 4.79 -6.76
CA LYS A 52 19.72 5.31 -6.28
C LYS A 52 20.16 4.61 -4.98
N CYS A 53 19.24 4.43 -4.03
CA CYS A 53 19.53 3.72 -2.77
C CYS A 53 19.89 2.24 -2.97
N LEU A 54 19.31 1.58 -3.98
CA LEU A 54 19.64 0.20 -4.32
C LEU A 54 20.97 0.11 -5.08
N ALA A 55 21.24 1.08 -5.96
CA ALA A 55 22.50 1.16 -6.69
C ALA A 55 23.69 1.36 -5.73
N SER A 56 23.56 2.19 -4.69
CA SER A 56 24.61 2.35 -3.67
C SER A 56 24.84 1.09 -2.83
N ALA A 57 23.88 0.17 -2.82
CA ALA A 57 24.02 -1.15 -2.19
C ALA A 57 24.51 -2.24 -3.18
N ASN A 58 25.00 -1.85 -4.37
CA ASN A 58 25.41 -2.75 -5.46
C ASN A 58 24.30 -3.66 -6.00
N ILE A 59 23.04 -3.20 -5.96
CA ILE A 59 21.88 -3.94 -6.48
C ILE A 59 21.29 -3.15 -7.66
N PRO A 60 21.77 -3.39 -8.90
CA PRO A 60 21.27 -2.69 -10.07
C PRO A 60 19.87 -3.19 -10.44
N VAL A 61 18.86 -2.34 -10.23
CA VAL A 61 17.45 -2.68 -10.47
C VAL A 61 16.81 -1.59 -11.33
N SER A 62 15.95 -1.99 -12.26
CA SER A 62 15.17 -1.04 -13.05
C SER A 62 14.04 -0.42 -12.24
N LYS A 63 13.65 0.82 -12.56
CA LYS A 63 12.46 1.49 -11.99
C LYS A 63 11.19 0.64 -12.13
N SER A 64 11.04 -0.10 -13.24
CA SER A 64 9.89 -0.98 -13.47
C SER A 64 9.85 -2.15 -12.48
N THR A 65 11.00 -2.75 -12.16
CA THR A 65 11.09 -3.82 -11.16
C THR A 65 10.75 -3.31 -9.77
N ILE A 66 11.24 -2.12 -9.40
CA ILE A 66 10.89 -1.45 -8.14
C ILE A 66 9.37 -1.28 -8.02
N ARG A 67 8.72 -0.71 -9.05
CA ARG A 67 7.26 -0.53 -9.06
C ARG A 67 6.49 -1.84 -8.96
N LYS A 68 6.91 -2.89 -9.70
CA LYS A 68 6.30 -4.22 -9.63
C LYS A 68 6.40 -4.81 -8.22
N THR A 69 7.58 -4.70 -7.59
CA THR A 69 7.78 -5.16 -6.22
C THR A 69 6.90 -4.37 -5.24
N LEU A 70 6.83 -3.04 -5.36
CA LEU A 70 5.96 -2.21 -4.51
C LEU A 70 4.47 -2.62 -4.65
N ASN A 71 3.98 -2.73 -5.88
CA ASN A 71 2.59 -3.15 -6.16
C ASN A 71 2.29 -4.55 -5.59
N LYS A 72 3.22 -5.51 -5.72
CA LYS A 72 3.05 -6.86 -5.14
C LYS A 72 2.95 -6.84 -3.61
N ASN A 73 3.49 -5.80 -2.97
CA ASN A 73 3.43 -5.60 -1.52
C ASN A 73 2.35 -4.57 -1.11
N GLY A 74 1.42 -4.21 -2.00
CA GLY A 74 0.28 -3.31 -1.71
C GLY A 74 0.61 -1.82 -1.70
N PHE A 75 1.81 -1.42 -2.13
CA PHE A 75 2.19 -0.01 -2.24
C PHE A 75 1.88 0.51 -3.64
N HIS A 76 0.90 1.40 -3.73
CA HIS A 76 0.46 2.01 -4.98
C HIS A 76 0.74 3.52 -4.97
N GLY A 77 1.17 4.05 -6.11
CA GLY A 77 1.25 5.49 -6.30
C GLY A 77 -0.15 6.09 -6.32
N ARG A 78 -0.43 7.03 -5.42
CA ARG A 78 -1.68 7.79 -5.34
C ARG A 78 -1.41 9.27 -5.11
N ILE A 79 -2.34 10.11 -5.53
CA ILE A 79 -2.29 11.56 -5.27
C ILE A 79 -2.93 11.81 -3.89
N PRO A 80 -2.24 12.51 -2.97
CA PRO A 80 -2.85 12.88 -1.68
C PRO A 80 -3.98 13.90 -1.89
N GLN A 81 -5.10 13.71 -1.20
CA GLN A 81 -6.20 14.68 -1.20
C GLN A 81 -5.79 15.95 -0.44
N ARG A 82 -6.22 17.12 -0.95
CA ARG A 82 -6.15 18.38 -0.19
C ARG A 82 -7.11 18.29 0.99
N LYS A 83 -6.65 18.64 2.18
CA LYS A 83 -7.45 18.72 3.41
C LYS A 83 -7.20 20.07 4.07
N PRO A 84 -8.22 20.69 4.71
CA PRO A 84 -8.00 21.88 5.51
C PRO A 84 -7.02 21.56 6.65
N LEU A 85 -6.21 22.55 7.03
CA LEU A 85 -5.31 22.41 8.16
C LEU A 85 -6.12 22.54 9.45
N LEU A 86 -6.23 21.46 10.22
CA LEU A 86 -6.94 21.46 11.49
C LEU A 86 -5.98 21.75 12.64
N SER A 87 -6.41 22.64 13.55
CA SER A 87 -5.70 22.86 14.81
C SER A 87 -5.95 21.69 15.77
N LYS A 88 -5.04 21.47 16.73
CA LYS A 88 -5.23 20.44 17.77
C LYS A 88 -6.52 20.66 18.58
N LYS A 89 -6.89 21.93 18.81
CA LYS A 89 -8.13 22.32 19.50
C LYS A 89 -9.36 21.88 18.71
N ASN A 90 -9.38 22.14 17.40
CA ASN A 90 -10.50 21.78 16.54
C ASN A 90 -10.65 20.26 16.46
N ILE A 91 -9.54 19.52 16.28
CA ILE A 91 -9.57 18.04 16.27
C ILE A 91 -10.19 17.49 17.56
N ALA A 92 -9.84 18.04 18.72
CA ALA A 92 -10.39 17.60 20.01
C ALA A 92 -11.88 17.95 20.16
N ALA A 93 -12.29 19.14 19.73
CA ALA A 93 -13.68 19.57 19.76
C ALA A 93 -14.55 18.71 18.83
N ASP A 94 -14.11 18.50 17.60
CA ASP A 94 -14.81 17.68 16.60
C ASP A 94 -14.94 16.22 17.08
N LEU A 95 -13.88 15.66 17.68
CA LEU A 95 -13.92 14.30 18.23
C LEU A 95 -14.86 14.20 19.43
N LYS A 96 -14.88 15.21 20.30
CA LYS A 96 -15.80 15.25 21.46
C LYS A 96 -17.25 15.30 20.97
N PHE A 97 -17.54 16.22 20.04
CA PHE A 97 -18.86 16.35 19.43
C PHE A 97 -19.30 15.04 18.77
N ALA A 98 -18.45 14.39 17.97
CA ALA A 98 -18.77 13.13 17.32
C ALA A 98 -19.07 12.00 18.32
N LYS A 99 -18.37 11.95 19.45
CA LYS A 99 -18.62 10.95 20.51
C LYS A 99 -19.92 11.21 21.25
N GLU A 100 -20.18 12.46 21.63
CA GLU A 100 -21.40 12.85 22.36
C GLU A 100 -22.66 12.63 21.51
N ASN A 101 -22.53 12.75 20.19
CA ASN A 101 -23.65 12.65 19.26
C ASN A 101 -23.69 11.34 18.46
N LEU A 102 -22.93 10.31 18.86
CA LEU A 102 -22.85 9.03 18.14
C LEU A 102 -24.19 8.26 18.16
N ASP A 103 -24.85 8.25 19.31
CA ASP A 103 -26.09 7.51 19.56
C ASP A 103 -27.35 8.39 19.38
N VAL A 104 -27.18 9.63 18.91
CA VAL A 104 -28.28 10.57 18.73
C VAL A 104 -29.17 10.11 17.56
N PRO A 105 -30.49 9.95 17.77
CA PRO A 105 -31.38 9.40 16.76
C PRO A 105 -31.52 10.34 15.56
N GLN A 106 -31.71 9.77 14.37
CA GLN A 106 -31.83 10.53 13.12
C GLN A 106 -32.90 11.64 13.17
N GLN A 107 -34.00 11.41 13.89
CA GLN A 107 -35.09 12.39 14.07
C GLN A 107 -34.61 13.70 14.70
N TYR A 108 -33.63 13.64 15.60
CA TYR A 108 -33.04 14.84 16.19
C TYR A 108 -32.34 15.68 15.12
N TRP A 109 -31.53 15.05 14.26
CA TRP A 109 -30.79 15.73 13.19
C TRP A 109 -31.69 16.31 12.10
N GLN A 110 -32.83 15.67 11.84
CA GLN A 110 -33.84 16.15 10.88
C GLN A 110 -34.54 17.43 11.36
N ASN A 111 -34.61 17.63 12.68
CA ASN A 111 -35.23 18.81 13.27
C ASN A 111 -34.26 20.00 13.39
N ILE A 112 -32.98 19.82 13.06
CA ILE A 112 -31.98 20.89 13.09
C ILE A 112 -31.97 21.60 11.73
N LEU A 113 -32.12 22.93 11.78
CA LEU A 113 -31.90 23.79 10.62
C LEU A 113 -30.39 24.05 10.45
N TRP A 114 -29.83 23.57 9.35
CA TRP A 114 -28.42 23.77 9.00
C TRP A 114 -28.31 24.96 8.03
N ILE A 115 -27.60 26.00 8.43
CA ILE A 115 -27.33 27.18 7.59
C ILE A 115 -25.82 27.26 7.38
N ASP A 116 -25.41 27.44 6.13
CA ASP A 116 -24.02 27.72 5.76
C ASP A 116 -24.02 28.83 4.69
N GLU A 117 -23.02 29.70 4.74
CA GLU A 117 -22.88 30.81 3.80
C GLU A 117 -21.76 30.50 2.81
N THR A 118 -22.11 30.30 1.54
CA THR A 118 -21.12 30.14 0.46
C THR A 118 -20.91 31.46 -0.26
N ILE A 119 -19.72 32.05 -0.16
CA ILE A 119 -19.34 33.23 -0.94
C ILE A 119 -19.09 32.77 -2.38
N ASN A 120 -20.00 33.10 -3.29
CA ASN A 120 -19.83 32.88 -4.72
C ASN A 120 -18.92 33.98 -5.29
N TYR A 121 -17.70 33.61 -5.69
CA TYR A 121 -16.87 34.48 -6.53
C TYR A 121 -17.25 34.24 -7.99
N SER A 122 -17.95 35.21 -8.59
CA SER A 122 -18.25 35.29 -10.03
C SER A 122 -17.12 35.97 -10.80
#